data_AF-A0A1X0QP79-F1
#
_entry.id   AF-A0A1X0QP79-F1
#
_cell.length_a   1.000
_cell.length_b   1.000
_cell.length_c   1.000
_cell.angle_alpha   90.00
_cell.angle_beta   90.00
_cell.angle_gamma   90.00
#
_symmetry.space_group_name_H-M   'P 1'
#
loop_
_entity.id
_entity.type
_entity.pdbx_description
1 polymer ?
#
loop_
_entity_poly.entity_id
_entity_poly.type
_entity_poly.pdbx_seq_one_letter_code
_entity_poly.pdbx_strand_id
1 'polypeptide(L)'
;GGEWKQELHGMNVNVCITNESITSQTCIYCFSKLDNPIHRKTIKDKEIKIKVKESFLCRNPGCVLASNKKAVKPRDDLFALAIGLSGLCSLLF
;
A
#
# COMPACT_ATOMS: atom_id res chain seq x y z
N GLY A 1 15.33 16.42 5.42
CA GLY A 1 14.22 16.03 6.31
C GLY A 1 14.82 15.73 7.67
N GLY A 2 14.20 16.18 8.74
CA GLY A 2 14.67 16.01 10.12
C GLY A 2 13.49 16.12 11.09
N GLU A 3 13.73 15.83 12.37
CA GLU A 3 12.68 15.72 13.41
C GLU A 3 12.00 17.05 13.76
N TRP A 4 12.52 18.18 13.27
CA TRP A 4 12.02 19.54 13.59
C TRP A 4 10.51 19.71 13.44
N LYS A 5 9.89 19.06 12.45
CA LYS A 5 8.44 19.17 12.20
C LYS A 5 7.62 18.31 13.17
N GLN A 6 8.20 17.21 13.66
CA GLN A 6 7.63 16.38 14.71
C GLN A 6 7.80 17.05 16.07
N GLU A 7 8.94 17.66 16.35
CA GLU A 7 9.19 18.47 17.55
C GLU A 7 8.25 19.68 17.65
N LEU A 8 8.05 20.40 16.53
CA LEU A 8 7.15 21.55 16.46
C LEU A 8 5.69 21.21 16.82
N HIS A 9 5.25 20.00 16.52
CA HIS A 9 3.87 19.55 16.73
C HIS A 9 3.72 18.50 17.83
N GLY A 10 4.80 18.04 18.45
CA GLY A 10 4.81 16.93 19.41
C GLY A 10 4.00 17.20 20.69
N MET A 11 3.75 18.47 21.00
CA MET A 11 2.85 18.85 22.11
C MET A 11 1.36 18.71 21.77
N ASN A 12 0.99 18.72 20.49
CA ASN A 12 -0.42 18.73 20.04
C ASN A 12 -0.82 17.46 19.26
N VAL A 13 0.14 16.69 18.78
CA VAL A 13 -0.08 15.48 17.96
C VAL A 13 0.96 14.43 18.32
N ASN A 14 0.52 13.22 18.66
CA ASN A 14 1.42 12.10 18.88
C ASN A 14 1.94 11.57 17.54
N VAL A 15 3.26 11.46 17.40
CA VAL A 15 3.90 10.97 16.18
C VAL A 15 4.52 9.61 16.46
N CYS A 16 4.03 8.59 15.75
CA CYS A 16 4.56 7.23 15.83
C CYS A 16 5.40 6.93 14.58
N ILE A 17 6.62 6.43 14.79
CA ILE A 17 7.48 5.91 13.72
C ILE A 17 7.32 4.39 13.71
N THR A 18 6.73 3.85 12.64
CA THR A 18 6.52 2.42 12.47
C THR A 18 7.61 1.83 11.59
N ASN A 19 8.00 0.57 11.83
CA ASN A 19 8.93 -0.10 10.92
C ASN A 19 8.29 -0.29 9.53
N GLU A 20 9.07 -0.06 8.46
CA GLU A 20 8.55 -0.10 7.08
C GLU A 20 8.35 -1.55 6.57
N SER A 21 8.61 -2.56 7.39
CA SER A 21 8.78 -3.92 6.89
C SER A 21 7.49 -4.42 6.24
N ILE A 22 7.59 -4.78 4.96
CA ILE A 22 6.60 -5.52 4.16
C ILE A 22 5.26 -4.80 3.84
N THR A 23 5.04 -3.56 4.31
CA THR A 23 3.82 -2.77 4.04
C THR A 23 3.58 -2.55 2.54
N SER A 24 4.66 -2.44 1.78
CA SER A 24 4.68 -2.27 0.31
C SER A 24 4.29 -3.50 -0.50
N GLN A 25 4.26 -4.68 0.13
CA GLN A 25 4.16 -5.97 -0.55
C GLN A 25 3.02 -6.83 -0.01
N THR A 26 2.30 -6.35 1.00
CA THR A 26 1.27 -7.12 1.72
C THR A 26 -0.07 -6.42 1.65
N CYS A 27 -1.11 -7.16 1.26
CA CYS A 27 -2.47 -6.65 1.27
C CYS A 27 -2.98 -6.50 2.70
N ILE A 28 -3.29 -5.29 3.14
CA ILE A 28 -3.80 -5.02 4.49
C ILE A 28 -5.14 -5.71 4.83
N TYR A 29 -5.88 -6.17 3.83
CA TYR A 29 -7.21 -6.78 4.03
C TYR A 29 -7.17 -8.29 4.22
N CYS A 30 -6.14 -8.97 3.70
CA CYS A 30 -6.06 -10.43 3.70
C CYS A 30 -4.64 -10.97 3.97
N PHE A 31 -3.69 -10.07 4.23
CA PHE A 31 -2.27 -10.34 4.48
C PHE A 31 -1.56 -11.16 3.40
N SER A 32 -2.17 -11.28 2.22
CA SER A 32 -1.59 -11.96 1.08
C SER A 32 -0.66 -11.04 0.31
N LYS A 33 0.30 -11.62 -0.41
CA LYS A 33 1.25 -10.88 -1.24
C LYS A 33 0.53 -10.07 -2.34
N LEU A 34 1.01 -8.85 -2.56
CA LEU A 34 0.60 -7.97 -3.65
C LEU A 34 1.47 -8.15 -4.88
N ASP A 35 0.86 -8.03 -6.05
CA ASP A 35 1.53 -8.03 -7.34
C ASP A 35 1.50 -6.65 -8.00
N ASN A 36 2.46 -6.41 -8.90
CA ASN A 36 2.39 -5.27 -9.80
C ASN A 36 1.40 -5.58 -10.95
N PRO A 37 0.39 -4.74 -11.20
CA PRO A 37 -0.49 -4.92 -12.33
C PRO A 37 0.28 -4.79 -13.65
N ILE A 38 -0.08 -5.63 -14.62
CA ILE A 38 0.54 -5.68 -15.94
C ILE A 38 -0.54 -5.30 -16.96
N HIS A 39 -0.31 -4.23 -17.70
CA HIS A 39 -1.11 -3.86 -18.85
C HIS A 39 -0.46 -4.41 -20.12
N ARG A 40 -1.26 -4.98 -21.03
CA ARG A 40 -0.78 -5.44 -22.33
C ARG A 40 -1.15 -4.39 -23.36
N LYS A 41 -0.16 -3.90 -24.11
CA LYS A 41 -0.37 -2.94 -25.19
C LYS A 41 0.22 -3.48 -26.49
N THR A 42 -0.56 -3.42 -27.57
CA THR A 42 -0.06 -3.77 -28.90
C THR A 42 0.63 -2.55 -29.50
N ILE A 43 1.90 -2.69 -29.88
CA ILE A 43 2.66 -1.68 -30.62
C ILE A 43 3.27 -2.38 -31.83
N LYS A 44 2.95 -1.91 -33.05
CA LYS A 44 3.44 -2.51 -34.31
C LYS A 44 3.24 -4.04 -34.36
N ASP A 45 2.01 -4.47 -34.08
CA ASP A 45 1.58 -5.88 -34.07
C ASP A 45 2.31 -6.81 -33.07
N LYS A 46 3.09 -6.23 -32.14
CA LYS A 46 3.71 -6.96 -31.04
C LYS A 46 3.02 -6.61 -29.72
N GLU A 47 2.64 -7.65 -28.96
CA GLU A 47 2.13 -7.49 -27.60
C GLU A 47 3.30 -7.15 -26.65
N ILE A 48 3.22 -6.00 -25.99
CA ILE A 48 4.20 -5.55 -25.00
C ILE A 48 3.52 -5.52 -23.64
N LYS A 49 4.16 -6.18 -22.65
CA LYS A 49 3.74 -6.15 -21.25
C LYS A 49 4.36 -4.95 -20.55
N ILE A 50 3.53 -4.04 -20.06
CA ILE A 50 3.91 -2.85 -19.34
C ILE A 50 3.52 -3.02 -17.88
N LYS A 51 4.50 -2.91 -16.97
CA LYS A 51 4.23 -2.84 -15.53
C LYS A 51 3.65 -1.47 -15.20
N VAL A 52 2.53 -1.45 -14.48
CA VAL A 52 1.94 -0.22 -13.94
C VAL A 52 2.65 0.11 -12.63
N LYS A 53 3.27 1.29 -12.53
CA LYS A 53 4.16 1.66 -11.41
C LYS A 53 3.42 2.16 -10.16
N GLU A 54 2.16 2.56 -10.29
CA GLU A 54 1.45 3.35 -9.27
C GLU A 54 0.31 2.59 -8.57
N SER A 55 0.14 1.31 -8.88
CA SER A 55 -0.90 0.50 -8.25
C SER A 55 -0.41 -0.89 -7.89
N PHE A 56 -1.10 -1.49 -6.94
CA PHE A 56 -0.92 -2.87 -6.53
C PHE A 56 -2.19 -3.67 -6.80
N LEU A 57 -2.00 -4.95 -7.04
CA LEU A 57 -3.05 -5.92 -7.29
C LEU A 57 -3.01 -7.01 -6.22
N CYS A 58 -4.13 -7.22 -5.52
CA CYS A 58 -4.34 -8.39 -4.69
C CYS A 58 -4.95 -9.53 -5.53
N ARG A 59 -4.27 -10.69 -5.61
CA ARG A 59 -4.76 -11.86 -6.36
C ARG A 59 -5.46 -12.92 -5.51
N ASN A 60 -5.51 -12.74 -4.20
CA ASN A 60 -6.18 -13.70 -3.33
C ASN A 60 -7.70 -13.65 -3.58
N PRO A 61 -8.33 -14.72 -4.10
CA PRO A 61 -9.77 -14.73 -4.38
C PRO A 61 -10.63 -14.63 -3.12
N GLY A 62 -10.08 -15.00 -1.95
CA GLY A 62 -10.75 -14.83 -0.65
C GLY A 62 -10.64 -13.41 -0.07
N CYS A 63 -9.89 -12.51 -0.72
CA CYS A 63 -9.78 -11.13 -0.25
C CYS A 63 -11.03 -10.34 -0.58
N VAL A 64 -11.52 -9.55 0.39
CA VAL A 64 -12.66 -8.63 0.20
C VAL A 64 -12.47 -7.68 -0.99
N LEU A 65 -11.23 -7.29 -1.30
CA LEU A 65 -10.93 -6.47 -2.48
C LEU A 65 -11.16 -7.23 -3.79
N ALA A 66 -10.76 -8.50 -3.85
CA ALA A 66 -10.94 -9.34 -5.03
C ALA A 66 -12.42 -9.66 -5.26
N SER A 67 -13.14 -10.05 -4.19
CA SER A 67 -14.57 -10.34 -4.25
C SER A 67 -15.41 -9.15 -4.71
N ASN A 68 -15.01 -7.93 -4.34
CA ASN A 68 -15.70 -6.69 -4.73
C ASN A 68 -15.21 -6.09 -6.06
N LYS A 69 -14.41 -6.79 -6.86
CA LYS A 69 -13.81 -6.28 -8.11
C LYS A 69 -12.98 -4.99 -7.91
N LYS A 70 -12.44 -4.78 -6.71
CA LYS A 70 -11.59 -3.65 -6.29
C LYS A 70 -10.18 -4.11 -5.91
N ALA A 71 -9.72 -5.20 -6.54
CA ALA A 71 -8.42 -5.83 -6.28
C ALA A 71 -7.21 -4.92 -6.58
N VAL A 72 -7.40 -3.93 -7.46
CA VAL A 72 -6.39 -2.93 -7.79
C VAL A 72 -6.56 -1.72 -6.89
N LYS A 73 -5.48 -1.30 -6.23
CA LYS A 73 -5.45 -0.10 -5.38
C LYS A 73 -4.24 0.77 -5.70
N PRO A 74 -4.36 2.11 -5.60
CA PRO A 74 -3.20 2.99 -5.65
C PRO A 74 -2.19 2.60 -4.58
N ARG A 75 -0.91 2.75 -4.93
CA ARG A 75 0.20 2.46 -4.01
C ARG A 75 0.09 3.32 -2.76
N ASP A 76 0.03 4.64 -2.93
CA ASP A 76 0.19 5.59 -1.83
C ASP A 76 -0.94 5.48 -0.80
N ASP A 77 -2.20 5.34 -1.25
CA ASP A 77 -3.35 5.12 -0.38
C ASP A 77 -3.19 3.87 0.50
N LEU A 78 -2.68 2.79 -0.09
CA LEU A 78 -2.48 1.53 0.63
C LEU A 78 -1.38 1.65 1.69
N PHE A 79 -0.29 2.36 1.35
CA PHE A 79 0.79 2.65 2.29
C PHE A 79 0.33 3.55 3.43
N ALA A 80 -0.38 4.63 3.13
CA ALA A 80 -0.91 5.55 4.15
C ALA A 80 -1.81 4.81 5.14
N LEU A 81 -2.67 3.91 4.65
CA LEU A 81 -3.53 3.09 5.50
C LEU A 81 -2.73 2.06 6.31
N ALA A 82 -1.73 1.41 5.73
CA ALA A 82 -0.86 0.48 6.46
C ALA A 82 -0.10 1.17 7.60
N ILE A 83 0.46 2.36 7.34
CA ILE A 83 1.15 3.17 8.35
C ILE A 83 0.17 3.61 9.44
N GLY A 84 -1.03 4.08 9.06
CA GLY A 84 -2.07 4.47 10.01
C GLY A 84 -2.48 3.32 10.92
N LEU A 85 -2.67 2.11 10.37
CA LEU A 85 -3.00 0.91 11.15
C LEU A 85 -1.86 0.50 12.07
N SER A 86 -0.61 0.51 11.59
CA SER A 86 0.55 0.18 12.42
C SER A 86 0.72 1.18 13.56
N GLY A 87 0.57 2.48 13.28
CA GLY A 87 0.67 3.53 14.31
C GLY A 87 -0.46 3.40 15.34
N LEU A 88 -1.68 3.12 14.90
CA LEU A 88 -2.80 2.85 15.81
C LEU A 88 -2.53 1.66 16.71
N CYS A 89 -2.01 0.54 16.17
CA CYS A 89 -1.63 -0.62 16.97
C CYS A 89 -0.59 -0.28 18.03
N SER A 90 0.45 0.49 17.69
CA SER A 90 1.49 0.93 18.65
C SER A 90 0.99 1.89 19.72
N LEU A 91 -0.17 2.53 19.52
CA LEU A 91 -0.78 3.42 20.52
C LEU A 91 -1.75 2.68 21.44
N LEU A 92 -2.37 1.61 20.95
CA LEU A 92 -3.39 0.85 21.69
C LEU A 92 -2.81 -0.35 22.46
N PHE A 93 -1.70 -0.92 21.99
CA PHE A 93 -1.05 -2.12 22.54
C PHE A 93 0.40 -1.84 22.87
#